data_AF-A0A1N6J1R6-F1
#
_entry.id   AF-A0A1N6J1R6-F1
#
_cell.length_a   1.000
_cell.length_b   1.000
_cell.length_c   1.000
_cell.angle_alpha   90.00
_cell.angle_beta   90.00
_cell.angle_gamma   90.00
#
_symmetry.space_group_name_H-M   'P 1'
#
loop_
_entity.id
_entity.type
_entity.pdbx_description
1 polymer ?
#
loop_
_entity_poly.entity_id
_entity_poly.type
_entity_poly.pdbx_seq_one_letter_code
_entity_poly.pdbx_strand_id
1 'polypeptide(L)'
;MNNSLEINYIKKCLALAEARLGWGDSHDWTSYDFEKLSETIREATGVTLSVTTLKRLWGKLKYDNIPATTTLNTLAQFAGYEDWREFKRREAAAVPGVSEQPEVVMAVKTKPRRRKWEYGLAVLLPLIIVVYLLFLSNTTIRINKEDYQFRSNTTVTSGVPNSVIFTYDASAAGNEKVSISQSWDIRRKVTVPADQKEYSTIYYTPGYFRAKLIIGEQIVKEHDLMISSGGWLALAEQGSGVPVYFKKEESLKDSAIVVDETLLSAYHLPLQPSPPKLRIYNVQDLGIRNDHFTFETSLKSEYREGTAACQRVEVLILCKNDMIMIPLCAEGCVGDLVLVANGTVAKSSNANLSGFGCDLSQWVKLKVEAKNKQMDFFVNGTKAYTLSFSAEPTDIVGLQYRFQGTAAVKNTRFTKDDRVIKL
;
A
#
# COMPACT_ATOMS: atom_id res chain seq x y z
N MET A 1 -32.65 -1.28 -23.78
CA MET A 1 -33.12 -1.14 -22.38
C MET A 1 -32.27 -1.95 -21.38
N ASN A 2 -31.74 -3.14 -21.71
CA ASN A 2 -30.93 -3.96 -20.76
C ASN A 2 -29.63 -3.32 -20.27
N ASN A 3 -28.86 -2.62 -21.11
CA ASN A 3 -27.56 -2.05 -20.68
C ASN A 3 -27.72 -0.96 -19.59
N SER A 4 -28.83 -0.21 -19.58
CA SER A 4 -29.07 0.84 -18.57
C SER A 4 -29.38 0.23 -17.20
N LEU A 5 -30.16 -0.86 -17.17
CA LEU A 5 -30.46 -1.60 -15.94
C LEU A 5 -29.20 -2.29 -15.37
N GLU A 6 -28.39 -2.90 -16.23
CA GLU A 6 -27.15 -3.57 -15.81
C GLU A 6 -26.13 -2.60 -15.22
N ILE A 7 -25.97 -1.42 -15.84
CA ILE A 7 -25.11 -0.35 -15.30
C ILE A 7 -25.61 0.13 -13.93
N ASN A 8 -26.93 0.22 -13.73
CA ASN A 8 -27.49 0.63 -12.44
C ASN A 8 -27.19 -0.40 -11.33
N TYR A 9 -27.29 -1.70 -11.61
CA TYR A 9 -26.90 -2.74 -10.66
C TYR A 9 -25.41 -2.66 -10.32
N ILE A 10 -24.54 -2.44 -11.31
CA ILE A 10 -23.09 -2.30 -11.08
C ILE A 10 -22.82 -1.12 -10.16
N LYS A 11 -23.37 0.06 -10.46
CA LYS A 11 -23.21 1.25 -9.60
C LYS A 11 -23.68 1.01 -8.18
N LYS A 12 -24.81 0.32 -8.00
CA LYS A 12 -25.36 0.02 -6.68
C LYS A 12 -24.48 -0.96 -5.89
N CYS A 13 -23.92 -1.98 -6.55
CA CYS A 13 -22.98 -2.90 -5.94
C CYS A 13 -21.67 -2.20 -5.52
N LEU A 14 -21.15 -1.31 -6.36
CA LEU A 14 -19.97 -0.50 -6.02
C LEU A 14 -20.24 0.44 -4.82
N ALA A 15 -21.41 1.06 -4.76
CA ALA A 15 -21.80 1.89 -3.61
C ALA A 15 -21.92 1.08 -2.30
N LEU A 16 -22.40 -0.16 -2.35
CA LEU A 16 -22.43 -1.05 -1.18
C LEU A 16 -21.01 -1.47 -0.75
N ALA A 17 -20.12 -1.72 -1.72
CA ALA A 17 -18.72 -1.98 -1.44
C ALA A 17 -18.05 -0.76 -0.78
N GLU A 18 -18.30 0.45 -1.27
CA GLU A 18 -17.82 1.71 -0.65
C GLU A 18 -18.35 1.88 0.78
N ALA A 19 -19.65 1.65 0.99
CA ALA A 19 -20.28 1.75 2.30
C ALA A 19 -19.67 0.76 3.31
N ARG A 20 -19.33 -0.46 2.86
CA ARG A 20 -18.63 -1.47 3.68
C ARG A 20 -17.21 -1.04 4.07
N LEU A 21 -16.52 -0.33 3.19
CA LEU A 21 -15.14 0.12 3.42
C LEU A 21 -15.07 1.32 4.36
N GLY A 22 -16.02 2.24 4.27
CA GLY A 22 -16.02 3.47 5.06
C GLY A 22 -14.85 4.41 4.75
N TRP A 23 -14.24 4.29 3.56
CA TRP A 23 -13.07 5.09 3.15
C TRP A 23 -13.41 6.45 2.53
N GLY A 24 -14.67 6.87 2.59
CA GLY A 24 -15.16 8.08 1.92
C GLY A 24 -15.38 7.90 0.41
N ASP A 25 -15.56 9.02 -0.29
CA ASP A 25 -15.91 9.03 -1.72
C ASP A 25 -14.79 8.45 -2.59
N SER A 26 -15.15 7.52 -3.48
CA SER A 26 -14.20 6.90 -4.41
C SER A 26 -13.62 7.85 -5.45
N HIS A 27 -14.18 9.06 -5.60
CA HIS A 27 -13.58 10.15 -6.36
C HIS A 27 -12.23 10.60 -5.79
N ASP A 28 -11.94 10.37 -4.52
CA ASP A 28 -10.68 10.79 -3.88
C ASP A 28 -9.65 9.66 -3.70
N TRP A 29 -10.01 8.44 -4.12
CA TRP A 29 -9.15 7.26 -4.00
C TRP A 29 -7.91 7.36 -4.89
N THR A 30 -6.75 7.16 -4.27
CA THR A 30 -5.41 7.12 -4.85
C THR A 30 -5.03 5.70 -5.27
N SER A 31 -3.89 5.55 -5.95
CA SER A 31 -3.34 4.22 -6.27
C SER A 31 -3.19 3.33 -5.04
N TYR A 32 -2.81 3.91 -3.89
CA TYR A 32 -2.70 3.18 -2.62
C TYR A 32 -4.08 2.69 -2.14
N ASP A 33 -5.12 3.49 -2.26
CA ASP A 33 -6.49 3.10 -1.86
C ASP A 33 -7.00 1.95 -2.74
N PHE A 34 -6.72 1.96 -4.05
CA PHE A 34 -7.05 0.83 -4.92
C PHE A 34 -6.19 -0.42 -4.67
N GLU A 35 -4.95 -0.26 -4.20
CA GLU A 35 -4.11 -1.37 -3.73
C GLU A 35 -4.73 -1.99 -2.47
N LYS A 36 -5.03 -1.18 -1.46
CA LYS A 36 -5.71 -1.60 -0.23
C LYS A 36 -7.08 -2.23 -0.52
N LEU A 37 -7.83 -1.70 -1.47
CA LEU A 37 -9.12 -2.25 -1.91
C LEU A 37 -8.95 -3.66 -2.48
N SER A 38 -7.95 -3.85 -3.34
CA SER A 38 -7.61 -5.15 -3.91
C SER A 38 -7.32 -6.19 -2.82
N GLU A 39 -6.59 -5.79 -1.79
CA GLU A 39 -6.28 -6.65 -0.65
C GLU A 39 -7.50 -6.95 0.22
N THR A 40 -8.32 -5.93 0.51
CA THR A 40 -9.52 -6.08 1.34
C THR A 40 -10.56 -6.97 0.66
N ILE A 41 -10.72 -6.86 -0.66
CA ILE A 41 -11.57 -7.75 -1.46
C ILE A 41 -11.01 -9.18 -1.43
N ARG A 42 -9.70 -9.35 -1.58
CA ARG A 42 -9.05 -10.67 -1.53
C ARG A 42 -9.22 -11.33 -0.16
N GLU A 43 -9.05 -10.59 0.93
CA GLU A 43 -9.24 -11.11 2.29
C GLU A 43 -10.68 -11.59 2.54
N ALA A 44 -11.66 -10.84 2.03
CA ALA A 44 -13.07 -11.16 2.23
C ALA A 44 -13.61 -12.24 1.29
N THR A 45 -13.06 -12.39 0.08
CA THR A 45 -13.63 -13.24 -0.98
C THR A 45 -12.70 -14.36 -1.46
N GLY A 46 -11.42 -14.32 -1.09
CA GLY A 46 -10.40 -15.23 -1.62
C GLY A 46 -9.98 -14.96 -3.06
N VAL A 47 -10.57 -13.96 -3.74
CA VAL A 47 -10.30 -13.64 -5.15
C VAL A 47 -9.63 -12.28 -5.27
N THR A 48 -8.54 -12.22 -6.05
CA THR A 48 -7.80 -10.97 -6.28
C THR A 48 -8.33 -10.23 -7.51
N LEU A 49 -8.86 -9.03 -7.33
CA LEU A 49 -9.15 -8.10 -8.43
C LEU A 49 -7.98 -7.14 -8.62
N SER A 50 -7.44 -7.05 -9.84
CA SER A 50 -6.30 -6.15 -10.11
C SER A 50 -6.66 -4.68 -9.88
N VAL A 51 -5.68 -3.88 -9.44
CA VAL A 51 -5.82 -2.43 -9.23
C VAL A 51 -6.33 -1.71 -10.49
N THR A 52 -5.92 -2.14 -11.68
CA THR A 52 -6.39 -1.55 -12.94
C THR A 52 -7.84 -1.92 -13.27
N THR A 53 -8.26 -3.14 -12.95
CA THR A 53 -9.67 -3.56 -13.03
C THR A 53 -10.54 -2.73 -12.08
N LEU A 54 -10.10 -2.55 -10.83
CA LEU A 54 -10.82 -1.74 -9.84
C LEU A 54 -10.89 -0.26 -10.25
N LYS A 55 -9.78 0.32 -10.70
CA LYS A 55 -9.75 1.70 -11.23
C LYS A 55 -10.70 1.90 -12.42
N ARG A 56 -10.87 0.90 -13.29
CA ARG A 56 -11.83 0.93 -14.40
C ARG A 56 -13.28 0.87 -13.92
N LEU A 57 -13.58 0.00 -12.96
CA LEU A 57 -14.91 -0.14 -12.36
C LEU A 57 -15.36 1.15 -11.64
N TRP A 58 -14.42 1.81 -10.96
CA TRP A 58 -14.62 3.06 -10.24
C TRP A 58 -14.42 4.32 -11.10
N GLY A 59 -14.38 4.18 -12.43
CA GLY A 59 -14.37 5.33 -13.35
C GLY A 59 -13.07 6.14 -13.40
N LYS A 60 -11.97 5.68 -12.77
CA LYS A 60 -10.65 6.33 -12.83
C LYS A 60 -9.92 6.12 -14.14
N LEU A 61 -10.29 5.08 -14.89
CA LEU A 61 -9.76 4.76 -16.20
C LEU A 61 -10.92 4.50 -17.15
N LYS A 62 -10.78 4.87 -18.43
CA LYS A 62 -11.77 4.55 -19.46
C LYS A 62 -12.04 3.05 -19.49
N TYR A 63 -13.32 2.69 -19.55
CA TYR A 63 -13.77 1.32 -19.60
C TYR A 63 -15.05 1.22 -20.43
N ASP A 64 -14.91 0.72 -21.66
CA ASP A 64 -15.97 0.72 -22.66
C ASP A 64 -16.76 -0.60 -22.71
N ASN A 65 -16.46 -1.55 -21.82
CA ASN A 65 -17.04 -2.90 -21.81
C ASN A 65 -17.70 -3.23 -20.47
N ILE A 66 -18.62 -4.20 -20.47
CA ILE A 66 -19.22 -4.74 -19.23
C ILE A 66 -18.18 -5.62 -18.53
N PRO A 67 -17.97 -5.50 -17.21
CA PRO A 67 -17.04 -6.35 -16.45
C PRO A 67 -17.37 -7.84 -16.61
N ALA A 68 -16.33 -8.68 -16.59
CA ALA A 68 -16.51 -10.13 -16.59
C ALA A 68 -17.38 -10.60 -15.41
N THR A 69 -18.15 -11.67 -15.60
CA THR A 69 -19.05 -12.21 -14.57
C THR A 69 -18.31 -12.61 -13.29
N THR A 70 -17.06 -13.07 -13.41
CA THR A 70 -16.19 -13.36 -12.26
C THR A 70 -15.93 -12.11 -11.43
N THR A 71 -15.59 -10.99 -12.06
CA THR A 71 -15.42 -9.69 -11.40
C THR A 71 -16.70 -9.24 -10.70
N LEU A 72 -17.86 -9.41 -11.34
CA LEU A 72 -19.17 -9.05 -10.77
C LEU A 72 -19.53 -9.94 -9.56
N ASN A 73 -19.25 -11.24 -9.63
CA ASN A 73 -19.43 -12.17 -8.52
C ASN A 73 -18.55 -11.80 -7.33
N THR A 74 -17.27 -11.51 -7.57
CA THR A 74 -16.34 -11.08 -6.51
C THR A 74 -16.80 -9.79 -5.83
N LEU A 75 -17.30 -8.81 -6.59
CA LEU A 75 -17.85 -7.58 -6.01
C LEU A 75 -19.13 -7.84 -5.21
N ALA A 76 -20.02 -8.71 -5.68
CA ALA A 76 -21.23 -9.08 -4.95
C ALA A 76 -20.90 -9.80 -3.63
N GLN A 77 -19.94 -10.72 -3.65
CA GLN A 77 -19.39 -11.39 -2.46
C GLN A 77 -18.77 -10.39 -1.49
N PHE A 78 -18.01 -9.44 -2.02
CA PHE A 78 -17.48 -8.36 -1.22
C PHE A 78 -18.58 -7.45 -0.65
N ALA A 79 -19.70 -7.28 -1.33
CA ALA A 79 -20.86 -6.54 -0.82
C ALA A 79 -21.75 -7.37 0.14
N GLY A 80 -21.41 -8.64 0.41
CA GLY A 80 -22.13 -9.51 1.35
C GLY A 80 -23.20 -10.42 0.75
N TYR A 81 -23.18 -10.62 -0.57
CA TYR A 81 -24.07 -11.52 -1.30
C TYR A 81 -23.35 -12.80 -1.73
N GLU A 82 -24.05 -13.90 -2.00
CA GLU A 82 -23.42 -15.16 -2.44
C GLU A 82 -22.75 -15.02 -3.83
N ASP A 83 -23.43 -14.36 -4.77
CA ASP A 83 -22.95 -14.09 -6.11
C ASP A 83 -23.71 -12.92 -6.78
N TRP A 84 -23.33 -12.57 -8.02
CA TRP A 84 -23.95 -11.48 -8.78
C TRP A 84 -25.43 -11.73 -9.09
N ARG A 85 -25.84 -12.99 -9.23
CA ARG A 85 -27.22 -13.36 -9.57
C ARG A 85 -28.13 -13.19 -8.36
N GLU A 86 -27.68 -13.58 -7.17
CA GLU A 86 -28.36 -13.33 -5.92
C GLU A 86 -28.49 -11.82 -5.67
N PHE A 87 -27.41 -11.05 -5.84
CA PHE A 87 -27.44 -9.60 -5.70
C PHE A 87 -28.55 -8.98 -6.55
N LYS A 88 -28.59 -9.29 -7.86
CA LYS A 88 -29.64 -8.78 -8.76
C LYS A 88 -31.05 -9.19 -8.33
N ARG A 89 -31.24 -10.43 -7.85
CA ARG A 89 -32.54 -10.93 -7.39
C ARG A 89 -33.03 -10.18 -6.14
N ARG A 90 -32.15 -9.98 -5.15
CA ARG A 90 -32.48 -9.26 -3.91
C ARG A 90 -32.73 -7.77 -4.17
N GLU A 91 -31.94 -7.15 -5.04
CA GLU A 91 -32.14 -5.75 -5.42
C GLU A 91 -33.38 -5.52 -6.29
N ALA A 92 -33.75 -6.48 -7.14
CA ALA A 92 -35.02 -6.43 -7.89
C ALA A 92 -36.24 -6.60 -6.97
N ALA A 93 -36.12 -7.37 -5.88
CA ALA A 93 -37.16 -7.56 -4.88
C ALA A 93 -37.27 -6.39 -3.86
N ALA A 94 -36.22 -5.56 -3.74
CA ALA A 94 -36.17 -4.41 -2.85
C ALA A 94 -36.81 -3.13 -3.45
N VAL A 95 -37.33 -3.20 -4.69
CA VAL A 95 -38.15 -2.13 -5.28
C VAL A 95 -39.59 -2.29 -4.79
N PRO A 96 -40.17 -1.32 -4.05
CA PRO A 96 -41.57 -1.37 -3.71
C PRO A 96 -42.40 -1.09 -4.95
N GLY A 97 -43.19 -2.09 -5.35
CA GLY A 97 -44.26 -1.99 -6.32
C GLY A 97 -43.87 -2.47 -7.71
N VAL A 98 -44.18 -3.73 -8.01
CA VAL A 98 -45.37 -4.08 -8.81
C VAL A 98 -45.84 -5.46 -8.35
N SER A 99 -46.99 -5.49 -7.68
CA SER A 99 -47.76 -6.70 -7.41
C SER A 99 -48.20 -7.31 -8.74
N GLU A 100 -47.95 -8.60 -8.93
CA GLU A 100 -48.77 -9.41 -9.82
C GLU A 100 -50.21 -9.39 -9.31
N GLN A 101 -51.18 -9.08 -10.16
CA GLN A 101 -52.49 -9.75 -10.27
C GLN A 101 -53.18 -9.35 -11.59
N PRO A 102 -54.14 -10.17 -12.07
CA PRO A 102 -54.40 -10.40 -13.49
C PRO A 102 -55.61 -9.61 -14.05
N GLU A 103 -55.84 -9.79 -15.37
CA GLU A 103 -57.01 -9.37 -16.18
C GLU A 103 -56.97 -7.95 -16.79
N VAL A 104 -57.42 -7.63 -18.01
CA VAL A 104 -58.02 -8.31 -19.18
C VAL A 104 -58.10 -7.28 -20.34
N VAL A 105 -58.04 -7.75 -21.62
CA VAL A 105 -58.23 -7.05 -22.94
C VAL A 105 -57.41 -5.77 -23.23
N MET A 106 -56.76 -5.55 -24.39
CA MET A 106 -57.24 -5.63 -25.77
C MET A 106 -56.11 -5.81 -26.82
N ALA A 107 -56.52 -6.26 -28.00
CA ALA A 107 -55.74 -6.82 -29.09
C ALA A 107 -54.92 -5.81 -29.94
N VAL A 108 -53.77 -6.27 -30.45
CA VAL A 108 -53.30 -5.93 -31.81
C VAL A 108 -52.72 -7.18 -32.48
N LYS A 109 -53.25 -7.47 -33.68
CA LYS A 109 -52.91 -8.61 -34.53
C LYS A 109 -51.55 -8.43 -35.21
N THR A 110 -50.70 -9.46 -35.20
CA THR A 110 -49.73 -9.70 -36.29
C THR A 110 -49.60 -11.21 -36.58
N LYS A 111 -49.48 -11.53 -37.87
CA LYS A 111 -49.55 -12.86 -38.51
C LYS A 111 -48.38 -13.79 -38.12
N PRO A 112 -48.54 -15.13 -38.27
CA PRO A 112 -47.60 -16.12 -37.74
C PRO A 112 -46.45 -16.42 -38.70
N ARG A 113 -45.25 -16.70 -38.17
CA ARG A 113 -44.16 -17.35 -38.90
C ARG A 113 -43.73 -18.62 -38.15
N ARG A 114 -43.73 -19.73 -38.88
CA ARG A 114 -43.60 -21.12 -38.38
C ARG A 114 -42.25 -21.44 -37.74
N ARG A 115 -42.36 -22.05 -36.55
CA ARG A 115 -41.57 -23.11 -35.88
C ARG A 115 -40.40 -23.75 -36.67
N LYS A 116 -39.19 -23.65 -36.11
CA LYS A 116 -38.15 -24.70 -36.01
C LYS A 116 -37.21 -24.45 -34.80
N TRP A 117 -37.70 -24.58 -33.56
CA TRP A 117 -36.88 -24.45 -32.34
C TRP A 117 -36.28 -25.80 -31.88
N GLU A 118 -36.71 -26.93 -32.44
CA GLU A 118 -36.45 -28.26 -31.89
C GLU A 118 -34.99 -28.76 -32.03
N TYR A 119 -34.12 -28.04 -32.75
CA TYR A 119 -32.69 -28.38 -32.85
C TYR A 119 -31.76 -27.52 -31.96
N GLY A 120 -32.26 -26.46 -31.31
CA GLY A 120 -31.43 -25.58 -30.46
C GLY A 120 -31.09 -26.19 -29.10
N LEU A 121 -32.00 -27.03 -28.55
CA LEU A 121 -31.86 -27.63 -27.22
C LEU A 121 -30.87 -28.79 -27.16
N ALA A 122 -30.66 -29.50 -28.28
CA ALA A 122 -29.74 -30.65 -28.34
C ALA A 122 -28.26 -30.24 -28.32
N VAL A 123 -27.92 -28.99 -28.70
CA VAL A 123 -26.54 -28.48 -28.72
C VAL A 123 -26.19 -27.71 -27.44
N LEU A 124 -27.17 -27.04 -26.81
CA LEU A 124 -26.94 -26.25 -25.60
C LEU A 124 -26.69 -27.11 -24.36
N LEU A 125 -27.35 -28.26 -24.24
CA LEU A 125 -27.18 -29.17 -23.10
C LEU A 125 -25.76 -29.73 -22.96
N PRO A 126 -25.13 -30.29 -24.01
CA PRO A 126 -23.73 -30.74 -23.91
C PRO A 126 -22.77 -29.57 -23.70
N LEU A 127 -23.05 -28.37 -24.23
CA LEU A 127 -22.21 -27.19 -24.01
C LEU A 127 -22.26 -26.71 -22.55
N ILE A 128 -23.44 -26.71 -21.93
CA ILE A 128 -23.62 -26.41 -20.51
C ILE A 128 -22.96 -27.47 -19.64
N ILE A 129 -23.05 -28.75 -20.02
CA ILE A 129 -22.39 -29.85 -19.30
C ILE A 129 -20.87 -29.72 -19.40
N VAL A 130 -20.31 -29.36 -20.57
CA VAL A 130 -18.87 -29.13 -20.73
C VAL A 130 -18.42 -27.92 -19.91
N VAL A 131 -19.15 -26.80 -19.94
CA VAL A 131 -18.84 -25.63 -19.10
C VAL A 131 -18.95 -25.96 -17.62
N TYR A 132 -19.96 -26.74 -17.21
CA TYR A 132 -20.15 -27.19 -15.85
C TYR A 132 -19.04 -28.15 -15.39
N LEU A 133 -18.60 -29.08 -16.24
CA LEU A 133 -17.47 -29.97 -15.98
C LEU A 133 -16.14 -29.21 -15.91
N LEU A 134 -15.94 -28.18 -16.74
CA LEU A 134 -14.79 -27.27 -16.65
C LEU A 134 -14.81 -26.48 -15.34
N PHE A 135 -15.99 -26.05 -14.87
CA PHE A 135 -16.15 -25.40 -13.57
C PHE A 135 -15.94 -26.35 -12.38
N LEU A 136 -16.33 -27.63 -12.49
CA LEU A 136 -16.07 -28.66 -11.49
C LEU A 136 -14.60 -29.10 -11.43
N SER A 137 -13.86 -28.97 -12.54
CA SER A 137 -12.41 -29.25 -12.59
C SER A 137 -11.53 -28.19 -11.92
N ASN A 138 -12.12 -27.12 -11.36
CA ASN A 138 -11.44 -26.22 -10.43
C ASN A 138 -11.23 -26.91 -9.08
N THR A 139 -10.41 -27.96 -9.08
CA THR A 139 -9.79 -28.51 -7.89
C THR A 139 -8.92 -27.41 -7.30
N THR A 140 -9.44 -26.68 -6.32
CA THR A 140 -8.61 -25.82 -5.48
C THR A 140 -7.67 -26.76 -4.73
N ILE A 141 -6.39 -26.78 -5.10
CA ILE A 141 -5.39 -27.58 -4.39
C ILE A 141 -5.40 -27.07 -2.95
N ARG A 142 -5.78 -27.95 -2.02
CA ARG A 142 -5.84 -27.63 -0.60
C ARG A 142 -4.42 -27.67 -0.06
N ILE A 143 -3.73 -26.52 -0.14
CA ILE A 143 -2.37 -26.37 0.35
C ILE A 143 -2.37 -26.47 1.88
N ASN A 144 -1.62 -27.43 2.43
CA ASN A 144 -1.38 -27.53 3.85
C ASN A 144 -0.11 -26.74 4.22
N LYS A 145 -0.25 -25.68 5.02
CA LYS A 145 0.85 -24.78 5.37
C LYS A 145 1.98 -25.45 6.16
N GLU A 146 1.72 -26.57 6.83
CA GLU A 146 2.75 -27.28 7.59
C GLU A 146 3.73 -28.08 6.74
N ASP A 147 3.41 -28.29 5.46
CA ASP A 147 4.28 -29.00 4.52
C ASP A 147 5.42 -28.12 4.00
N TYR A 148 5.46 -26.84 4.41
CA TYR A 148 6.41 -25.84 3.95
C TYR A 148 7.26 -25.31 5.10
N GLN A 149 8.51 -24.97 4.81
CA GLN A 149 9.40 -24.29 5.75
C GLN A 149 9.91 -23.00 5.14
N PHE A 150 10.10 -21.98 5.97
CA PHE A 150 10.65 -20.71 5.53
C PHE A 150 11.35 -20.00 6.69
N ARG A 151 12.59 -19.59 6.45
CA ARG A 151 13.38 -18.79 7.40
C ARG A 151 14.37 -17.91 6.63
N SER A 152 14.93 -16.92 7.30
CA SER A 152 15.96 -16.06 6.71
C SER A 152 17.04 -15.71 7.69
N ASN A 153 18.28 -15.66 7.21
CA ASN A 153 19.43 -15.24 8.00
C ASN A 153 20.14 -14.09 7.28
N THR A 154 20.55 -13.06 8.03
CA THR A 154 21.41 -12.00 7.50
C THR A 154 22.87 -12.44 7.51
N THR A 155 23.67 -12.01 6.54
CA THR A 155 25.10 -12.33 6.50
C THR A 155 25.93 -11.43 7.42
N VAL A 156 25.41 -10.24 7.74
CA VAL A 156 25.99 -9.34 8.74
C VAL A 156 24.93 -8.89 9.74
N THR A 157 25.35 -8.52 10.94
CA THR A 157 24.46 -8.15 12.05
C THR A 157 23.79 -6.80 11.87
N SER A 158 24.44 -5.87 11.16
CA SER A 158 23.96 -4.49 10.99
C SER A 158 24.58 -3.82 9.76
N GLY A 159 23.92 -2.78 9.26
CA GLY A 159 24.38 -1.99 8.13
C GLY A 159 23.85 -2.51 6.80
N VAL A 160 24.13 -1.75 5.75
CA VAL A 160 23.82 -2.08 4.36
C VAL A 160 25.03 -1.78 3.46
N PRO A 161 25.18 -2.46 2.32
CA PRO A 161 24.33 -3.56 1.83
C PRO A 161 24.41 -4.81 2.73
N ASN A 162 23.29 -5.51 2.89
CA ASN A 162 23.22 -6.74 3.69
C ASN A 162 22.60 -7.86 2.86
N SER A 163 23.31 -8.97 2.73
CA SER A 163 22.77 -10.14 2.06
C SER A 163 21.88 -10.91 3.02
N VAL A 164 20.72 -11.32 2.53
CA VAL A 164 19.79 -12.18 3.25
C VAL A 164 19.68 -13.49 2.50
N ILE A 165 19.95 -14.57 3.21
CA ILE A 165 19.82 -15.93 2.72
C ILE A 165 18.48 -16.47 3.23
N PHE A 166 17.55 -16.70 2.32
CA PHE A 166 16.29 -17.37 2.60
C PHE A 166 16.47 -18.87 2.46
N THR A 167 16.25 -19.62 3.53
CA THR A 167 16.13 -21.08 3.45
C THR A 167 14.67 -21.46 3.42
N TYR A 168 14.28 -22.29 2.47
CA TYR A 168 12.89 -22.71 2.29
C TYR A 168 12.78 -24.19 1.93
N ASP A 169 11.63 -24.77 2.28
CA ASP A 169 11.19 -26.03 1.73
C ASP A 169 9.85 -25.84 1.03
N ALA A 170 9.85 -26.04 -0.29
CA ALA A 170 8.66 -25.98 -1.13
C ALA A 170 8.48 -27.23 -1.99
N SER A 171 9.07 -28.38 -1.61
CA SER A 171 8.94 -29.61 -2.41
C SER A 171 7.50 -30.10 -2.53
N ALA A 172 6.63 -29.74 -1.58
CA ALA A 172 5.20 -30.04 -1.62
C ALA A 172 4.39 -29.15 -2.59
N ALA A 173 5.02 -28.19 -3.28
CA ALA A 173 4.34 -27.29 -4.22
C ALA A 173 3.78 -28.00 -5.47
N GLY A 174 4.28 -29.18 -5.82
CA GLY A 174 3.90 -29.86 -7.05
C GLY A 174 4.23 -29.00 -8.28
N ASN A 175 3.21 -28.69 -9.09
CA ASN A 175 3.35 -27.84 -10.28
C ASN A 175 3.08 -26.34 -10.01
N GLU A 176 2.80 -25.97 -8.76
CA GLU A 176 2.50 -24.59 -8.41
C GLU A 176 3.74 -23.69 -8.45
N LYS A 177 3.53 -22.43 -8.79
CA LYS A 177 4.59 -21.43 -8.83
C LYS A 177 5.03 -21.06 -7.41
N VAL A 178 6.31 -21.29 -7.09
CA VAL A 178 6.90 -20.85 -5.82
C VAL A 178 7.49 -19.46 -5.97
N SER A 179 7.20 -18.57 -5.02
CA SER A 179 7.71 -17.21 -5.02
C SER A 179 8.07 -16.73 -3.62
N ILE A 180 9.12 -15.91 -3.53
CA ILE A 180 9.51 -15.23 -2.30
C ILE A 180 9.26 -13.74 -2.46
N SER A 181 8.54 -13.15 -1.52
CA SER A 181 8.43 -11.68 -1.40
C SER A 181 9.37 -11.18 -0.32
N GLN A 182 10.17 -10.18 -0.69
CA GLN A 182 11.19 -9.56 0.15
C GLN A 182 10.69 -8.26 0.81
N SER A 183 9.46 -7.84 0.52
CA SER A 183 8.94 -6.54 0.94
C SER A 183 7.46 -6.62 1.26
N TRP A 184 6.93 -5.51 1.77
CA TRP A 184 5.50 -5.32 1.95
C TRP A 184 4.75 -5.38 0.61
N ASP A 185 5.38 -4.94 -0.48
CA ASP A 185 4.81 -5.02 -1.82
C ASP A 185 4.98 -6.44 -2.39
N ILE A 186 3.95 -7.26 -2.22
CA ILE A 186 3.93 -8.65 -2.72
C ILE A 186 3.98 -8.75 -4.25
N ARG A 187 3.75 -7.65 -4.98
CA ARG A 187 3.95 -7.62 -6.44
C ARG A 187 5.44 -7.75 -6.78
N ARG A 188 6.31 -7.25 -5.90
CA ARG A 188 7.77 -7.39 -5.97
C ARG A 188 8.18 -8.74 -5.36
N LYS A 189 7.70 -9.83 -5.96
CA LYS A 189 8.08 -11.19 -5.61
C LYS A 189 8.99 -11.79 -6.69
N VAL A 190 9.94 -12.60 -6.26
CA VAL A 190 10.84 -13.33 -7.14
C VAL A 190 10.38 -14.77 -7.21
N THR A 191 10.34 -15.32 -8.42
CA THR A 191 10.04 -16.75 -8.63
C THR A 191 11.28 -17.55 -8.27
N VAL A 192 11.11 -18.59 -7.47
CA VAL A 192 12.19 -19.48 -7.07
C VAL A 192 11.82 -20.94 -7.42
N PRO A 193 12.78 -21.81 -7.75
CA PRO A 193 12.49 -23.22 -8.03
C PRO A 193 12.03 -23.96 -6.77
N ALA A 194 11.09 -24.90 -6.90
CA ALA A 194 10.55 -25.66 -5.76
C ALA A 194 11.53 -26.72 -5.21
N ASP A 195 12.48 -27.17 -6.04
CA ASP A 195 13.50 -28.18 -5.74
C ASP A 195 14.75 -27.59 -5.07
N GLN A 196 14.90 -26.27 -5.14
CA GLN A 196 15.96 -25.55 -4.45
C GLN A 196 15.58 -25.30 -2.99
N LYS A 197 16.60 -25.13 -2.13
CA LYS A 197 16.41 -24.90 -0.69
C LYS A 197 16.84 -23.52 -0.23
N GLU A 198 17.54 -22.78 -1.09
CA GLU A 198 18.09 -21.47 -0.74
C GLU A 198 17.86 -20.43 -1.84
N TYR A 199 17.65 -19.19 -1.42
CA TYR A 199 17.58 -18.02 -2.27
C TYR A 199 18.22 -16.83 -1.56
N SER A 200 19.23 -16.23 -2.18
CA SER A 200 19.98 -15.12 -1.60
C SER A 200 19.72 -13.82 -2.34
N THR A 201 19.65 -12.72 -1.61
CA THR A 201 19.41 -11.39 -2.16
C THR A 201 20.02 -10.29 -1.30
N ILE A 202 20.22 -9.11 -1.86
CA ILE A 202 20.88 -7.99 -1.19
C ILE A 202 19.86 -6.90 -0.87
N TYR A 203 19.80 -6.50 0.40
CA TYR A 203 19.08 -5.32 0.85
C TYR A 203 20.03 -4.13 0.85
N TYR A 204 19.76 -3.16 -0.02
CA TYR A 204 20.55 -1.93 -0.15
C TYR A 204 20.06 -0.79 0.75
N THR A 205 18.91 -0.95 1.41
CA THR A 205 18.36 0.04 2.33
C THR A 205 17.94 -0.63 3.63
N PRO A 206 18.21 -0.01 4.78
CA PRO A 206 17.74 -0.53 6.05
C PRO A 206 16.22 -0.40 6.14
N GLY A 207 15.61 -1.22 6.98
CA GLY A 207 14.17 -1.20 7.18
C GLY A 207 13.64 -2.44 7.87
N TYR A 208 12.33 -2.48 8.00
CA TYR A 208 11.59 -3.62 8.54
C TYR A 208 10.68 -4.18 7.46
N PHE A 209 10.79 -5.49 7.23
CA PHE A 209 10.15 -6.22 6.14
C PHE A 209 9.40 -7.43 6.71
N ARG A 210 8.33 -7.83 6.04
CA ARG A 210 7.68 -9.13 6.28
C ARG A 210 7.89 -10.02 5.07
N ALA A 211 8.86 -10.92 5.20
CA ALA A 211 9.22 -11.87 4.16
C ALA A 211 8.13 -12.94 4.04
N LYS A 212 7.82 -13.35 2.81
CA LYS A 212 6.74 -14.31 2.55
C LYS A 212 7.16 -15.38 1.56
N LEU A 213 6.85 -16.64 1.87
CA LEU A 213 6.87 -17.74 0.92
C LEU A 213 5.45 -17.93 0.36
N ILE A 214 5.33 -17.93 -0.97
CA ILE A 214 4.07 -17.91 -1.70
C ILE A 214 4.04 -19.09 -2.67
N ILE A 215 2.97 -19.88 -2.64
CA ILE A 215 2.72 -21.02 -3.53
C ILE A 215 1.47 -20.72 -4.33
N GLY A 216 1.61 -20.58 -5.65
CA GLY A 216 0.58 -20.04 -6.53
C GLY A 216 0.20 -18.62 -6.11
N GLU A 217 -0.98 -18.48 -5.50
CA GLU A 217 -1.50 -17.22 -4.95
C GLU A 217 -1.55 -17.19 -3.41
N GLN A 218 -1.21 -18.28 -2.74
CA GLN A 218 -1.36 -18.41 -1.29
C GLN A 218 -0.04 -18.15 -0.55
N ILE A 219 -0.06 -17.29 0.48
CA ILE A 219 1.05 -17.13 1.42
C ILE A 219 1.02 -18.32 2.39
N VAL A 220 2.03 -19.17 2.31
CA VAL A 220 2.11 -20.40 3.12
C VAL A 220 2.92 -20.21 4.40
N LYS A 221 3.96 -19.38 4.36
CA LYS A 221 4.77 -19.00 5.52
C LYS A 221 5.19 -17.54 5.40
N GLU A 222 5.33 -16.87 6.53
CA GLU A 222 5.85 -15.52 6.62
C GLU A 222 6.53 -15.28 7.97
N HIS A 223 7.48 -14.36 8.00
CA HIS A 223 8.15 -13.95 9.22
C HIS A 223 8.75 -12.55 9.06
N ASP A 224 9.07 -11.94 10.20
CA ASP A 224 9.64 -10.60 10.26
C ASP A 224 11.14 -10.62 9.97
N LEU A 225 11.60 -9.61 9.21
CA LEU A 225 13.00 -9.42 8.84
C LEU A 225 13.36 -7.95 9.00
N MET A 226 14.29 -7.66 9.89
CA MET A 226 14.78 -6.30 10.12
C MET A 226 16.22 -6.17 9.64
N ILE A 227 16.46 -5.18 8.78
CA ILE A 227 17.80 -4.77 8.35
C ILE A 227 18.14 -3.48 9.08
N SER A 228 18.90 -3.58 10.18
CA SER A 228 19.33 -2.41 10.95
C SER A 228 20.34 -1.58 10.17
N SER A 229 20.32 -0.26 10.36
CA SER A 229 21.28 0.65 9.74
C SER A 229 22.64 0.71 10.47
N GLY A 230 22.74 0.19 11.70
CA GLY A 230 23.98 0.32 12.51
C GLY A 230 24.24 1.75 13.01
N GLY A 231 23.17 2.51 13.29
CA GLY A 231 23.21 3.93 13.64
C GLY A 231 22.79 4.82 12.47
N TRP A 232 23.22 6.08 12.46
CA TRP A 232 22.91 7.00 11.37
C TRP A 232 23.57 6.60 10.06
N LEU A 233 22.79 6.58 8.99
CA LEU A 233 23.22 6.29 7.63
C LEU A 233 22.61 7.32 6.67
N ALA A 234 23.44 8.00 5.88
CA ALA A 234 23.01 8.85 4.78
C ALA A 234 23.30 8.19 3.43
N LEU A 235 22.36 8.29 2.49
CA LEU A 235 22.55 7.83 1.12
C LEU A 235 21.79 8.70 0.10
N ALA A 236 22.20 8.62 -1.16
CA ALA A 236 21.49 9.18 -2.30
C ALA A 236 20.90 8.04 -3.16
N GLU A 237 19.61 8.14 -3.48
CA GLU A 237 18.97 7.19 -4.39
C GLU A 237 19.54 7.31 -5.82
N GLN A 238 19.55 6.19 -6.53
CA GLN A 238 19.97 6.11 -7.94
C GLN A 238 18.92 5.35 -8.75
N GLY A 239 18.82 5.65 -10.04
CA GLY A 239 17.89 4.96 -10.94
C GLY A 239 18.18 3.47 -11.13
N SER A 240 19.42 3.04 -10.87
CA SER A 240 19.87 1.63 -10.94
C SER A 240 19.36 0.74 -9.80
N GLY A 241 18.77 1.33 -8.76
CA GLY A 241 18.32 0.61 -7.55
C GLY A 241 19.42 0.40 -6.49
N VAL A 242 20.69 0.64 -6.81
CA VAL A 242 21.80 0.62 -5.85
C VAL A 242 22.14 2.06 -5.45
N PRO A 243 22.00 2.46 -4.18
CA PRO A 243 22.24 3.83 -3.75
C PRO A 243 23.72 4.16 -3.64
N VAL A 244 24.03 5.45 -3.60
CA VAL A 244 25.34 5.96 -3.21
C VAL A 244 25.32 6.19 -1.69
N TYR A 245 26.17 5.49 -0.95
CA TYR A 245 26.31 5.68 0.50
C TYR A 245 27.34 6.77 0.79
N PHE A 246 27.00 7.69 1.68
CA PHE A 246 27.98 8.65 2.21
C PHE A 246 28.71 7.99 3.39
N LYS A 247 30.03 8.19 3.48
CA LYS A 247 30.76 7.72 4.66
C LYS A 247 30.27 8.45 5.91
N LYS A 248 30.30 7.73 7.04
CA LYS A 248 29.82 8.26 8.32
C LYS A 248 30.65 9.47 8.74
N GLU A 249 31.96 9.44 8.55
CA GLU A 249 32.90 10.48 8.95
C GLU A 249 32.76 11.77 8.12
N GLU A 250 32.21 11.66 6.91
CA GLU A 250 32.02 12.78 5.99
C GLU A 250 30.66 13.46 6.19
N SER A 251 29.65 12.69 6.63
CA SER A 251 28.28 13.16 6.82
C SER A 251 27.93 13.49 8.28
N LEU A 252 28.61 12.91 9.27
CA LEU A 252 28.39 13.22 10.68
C LEU A 252 29.30 14.38 11.13
N LYS A 253 28.73 15.57 11.31
CA LYS A 253 29.42 16.80 11.75
C LYS A 253 28.79 17.31 13.05
N ASP A 254 29.56 17.47 14.13
CA ASP A 254 29.10 18.05 15.41
C ASP A 254 27.77 17.47 15.94
N SER A 255 27.62 16.14 15.90
CA SER A 255 26.39 15.42 16.28
C SER A 255 25.17 15.70 15.38
N ALA A 256 25.38 16.24 14.18
CA ALA A 256 24.39 16.39 13.13
C ALA A 256 24.78 15.54 11.91
N ILE A 257 23.77 14.99 11.23
CA ILE A 257 23.97 14.40 9.90
C ILE A 257 23.77 15.52 8.88
N VAL A 258 24.78 15.82 8.07
CA VAL A 258 24.81 16.90 7.09
C VAL A 258 25.32 16.38 5.75
N VAL A 259 24.51 16.58 4.71
CA VAL A 259 24.88 16.39 3.31
C VAL A 259 24.65 17.73 2.61
N ASP A 260 25.73 18.49 2.47
CA ASP A 260 25.75 19.82 1.85
C ASP A 260 26.17 19.74 0.37
N GLU A 261 26.13 20.87 -0.33
CA GLU A 261 26.50 20.93 -1.76
C GLU A 261 27.94 20.50 -2.01
N THR A 262 28.86 20.80 -1.07
CA THR A 262 30.26 20.39 -1.15
C THR A 262 30.39 18.87 -1.13
N LEU A 263 29.70 18.19 -0.20
CA LEU A 263 29.71 16.73 -0.12
C LEU A 263 29.05 16.10 -1.35
N LEU A 264 27.92 16.65 -1.82
CA LEU A 264 27.27 16.18 -3.05
C LEU A 264 28.22 16.28 -4.26
N SER A 265 28.93 17.40 -4.40
CA SER A 265 29.91 17.59 -5.47
C SER A 265 31.08 16.61 -5.37
N ALA A 266 31.57 16.31 -4.16
CA ALA A 266 32.64 15.33 -3.96
C ALA A 266 32.25 13.91 -4.40
N TYR A 267 30.95 13.60 -4.35
CA TYR A 267 30.36 12.35 -4.84
C TYR A 267 29.84 12.43 -6.28
N HIS A 268 30.10 13.54 -6.98
CA HIS A 268 29.64 13.78 -8.36
C HIS A 268 28.11 13.72 -8.52
N LEU A 269 27.37 14.18 -7.52
CA LEU A 269 25.91 14.23 -7.52
C LEU A 269 25.44 15.65 -7.89
N PRO A 270 24.99 15.89 -9.13
CA PRO A 270 24.58 17.22 -9.56
C PRO A 270 23.25 17.62 -8.93
N LEU A 271 23.11 18.91 -8.58
CA LEU A 271 21.88 19.48 -8.03
C LEU A 271 20.84 19.87 -9.11
N GLN A 272 21.26 19.96 -10.37
CA GLN A 272 20.44 20.35 -11.52
C GLN A 272 20.57 19.32 -12.66
N PRO A 273 19.54 19.15 -13.52
CA PRO A 273 18.23 19.82 -13.49
C PRO A 273 17.28 19.28 -12.40
N SER A 274 17.64 18.16 -11.78
CA SER A 274 16.90 17.56 -10.68
C SER A 274 17.86 17.18 -9.56
N PRO A 275 17.64 17.66 -8.33
CA PRO A 275 18.56 17.38 -7.26
C PRO A 275 18.42 15.92 -6.79
N PRO A 276 19.49 15.34 -6.22
CA PRO A 276 19.48 13.97 -5.75
C PRO A 276 18.45 13.79 -4.63
N LYS A 277 17.78 12.64 -4.63
CA LYS A 277 16.89 12.23 -3.54
C LYS A 277 17.75 11.65 -2.43
N LEU A 278 17.88 12.39 -1.33
CA LEU A 278 18.63 11.93 -0.17
C LEU A 278 17.73 11.18 0.81
N ARG A 279 18.31 10.17 1.45
CA ARG A 279 17.70 9.42 2.55
C ARG A 279 18.65 9.39 3.73
N ILE A 280 18.13 9.69 4.90
CA ILE A 280 18.85 9.54 6.17
C ILE A 280 18.08 8.54 7.02
N TYR A 281 18.75 7.50 7.49
CA TYR A 281 18.15 6.41 8.25
C TYR A 281 18.75 6.29 9.64
N ASN A 282 17.92 5.86 10.58
CA ASN A 282 18.34 5.27 11.85
C ASN A 282 17.33 4.15 12.18
N VAL A 283 17.65 2.92 11.79
CA VAL A 283 16.77 1.74 11.89
C VAL A 283 17.33 0.79 12.94
N GLN A 284 16.59 0.65 14.03
CA GLN A 284 16.89 -0.22 15.16
C GLN A 284 15.62 -0.40 15.99
N ASP A 285 15.56 -1.48 16.78
CA ASP A 285 14.47 -1.66 17.73
C ASP A 285 14.60 -0.63 18.86
N LEU A 286 13.57 0.20 19.03
CA LEU A 286 13.54 1.24 20.06
C LEU A 286 12.82 0.79 21.34
N GLY A 287 12.11 -0.35 21.32
CA GLY A 287 11.33 -0.86 22.44
C GLY A 287 10.18 0.06 22.87
N ILE A 288 9.63 0.85 21.94
CA ILE A 288 8.50 1.76 22.16
C ILE A 288 7.43 1.54 21.08
N ARG A 289 6.17 1.82 21.42
CA ARG A 289 5.02 1.67 20.51
C ARG A 289 4.56 3.03 19.98
N ASN A 290 3.91 3.01 18.83
CA ASN A 290 3.50 4.19 18.08
C ASN A 290 2.21 4.88 18.58
N ASP A 291 1.74 4.59 19.79
CA ASP A 291 0.56 5.22 20.42
C ASP A 291 0.87 5.94 21.74
N HIS A 292 2.11 5.84 22.23
CA HIS A 292 2.56 6.49 23.46
C HIS A 292 4.05 6.84 23.36
N PHE A 293 4.35 8.01 22.80
CA PHE A 293 5.71 8.55 22.66
C PHE A 293 5.70 10.05 22.38
N THR A 294 6.82 10.70 22.66
CA THR A 294 7.17 12.03 22.14
C THR A 294 8.41 11.91 21.26
N PHE A 295 8.29 12.30 20.00
CA PHE A 295 9.41 12.35 19.05
C PHE A 295 9.79 13.81 18.82
N GLU A 296 11.10 14.10 18.82
CA GLU A 296 11.63 15.42 18.55
C GLU A 296 12.84 15.33 17.63
N THR A 297 12.93 16.23 16.65
CA THR A 297 14.06 16.36 15.74
C THR A 297 14.20 17.80 15.27
N SER A 298 15.41 18.19 14.87
CA SER A 298 15.65 19.42 14.11
C SER A 298 16.18 19.09 12.73
N LEU A 299 15.68 19.76 11.70
CA LEU A 299 16.09 19.54 10.32
C LEU A 299 16.22 20.83 9.53
N LYS A 300 17.00 20.80 8.45
CA LYS A 300 17.26 21.93 7.56
C LYS A 300 17.52 21.40 6.15
N SER A 301 17.05 22.11 5.13
CA SER A 301 17.28 21.84 3.71
C SER A 301 17.54 23.17 3.00
N GLU A 302 18.78 23.47 2.62
CA GLU A 302 19.14 24.81 2.10
C GLU A 302 18.85 24.95 0.60
N TYR A 303 18.92 23.85 -0.14
CA TYR A 303 18.71 23.85 -1.58
C TYR A 303 17.24 24.09 -1.97
N ARG A 304 16.99 25.15 -2.74
CA ARG A 304 15.63 25.61 -3.12
C ARG A 304 15.49 26.04 -4.58
N GLU A 305 16.38 25.56 -5.44
CA GLU A 305 16.41 25.94 -6.85
C GLU A 305 15.77 24.89 -7.77
N GLY A 306 15.37 25.31 -8.97
CA GLY A 306 14.78 24.46 -10.00
C GLY A 306 13.63 23.59 -9.47
N THR A 307 13.75 22.28 -9.67
CA THR A 307 12.70 21.32 -9.26
C THR A 307 12.59 21.11 -7.75
N ALA A 308 13.49 21.67 -6.93
CA ALA A 308 13.41 21.66 -5.47
C ALA A 308 12.95 22.99 -4.85
N ALA A 309 12.30 23.88 -5.60
CA ALA A 309 11.74 25.13 -5.08
C ALA A 309 10.83 24.94 -3.85
N CYS A 310 10.16 23.79 -3.74
CA CYS A 310 9.30 23.47 -2.60
C CYS A 310 10.03 22.90 -1.38
N GLN A 311 11.33 22.61 -1.49
CA GLN A 311 12.15 22.05 -0.41
C GLN A 311 11.45 20.86 0.28
N ARG A 312 10.85 19.94 -0.48
CA ARG A 312 10.02 18.88 0.11
C ARG A 312 10.86 17.98 1.00
N VAL A 313 10.46 17.87 2.26
CA VAL A 313 11.03 16.96 3.25
C VAL A 313 9.93 16.05 3.79
N GLU A 314 10.22 14.76 3.92
CA GLU A 314 9.34 13.83 4.65
C GLU A 314 10.11 13.24 5.81
N VAL A 315 9.54 13.29 7.01
CA VAL A 315 10.04 12.60 8.20
C VAL A 315 9.16 11.38 8.44
N LEU A 316 9.76 10.20 8.36
CA LEU A 316 9.07 8.92 8.52
C LEU A 316 9.50 8.28 9.84
N ILE A 317 8.52 8.03 10.71
CA ILE A 317 8.66 7.14 11.85
C ILE A 317 8.20 5.76 11.38
N LEU A 318 9.14 4.81 11.33
CA LEU A 318 8.91 3.47 10.80
C LEU A 318 8.33 2.57 11.90
N CYS A 319 7.25 1.85 11.61
CA CYS A 319 6.59 0.93 12.54
C CYS A 319 6.50 -0.48 11.92
N LYS A 320 6.31 -1.53 12.73
CA LYS A 320 6.32 -2.94 12.25
C LYS A 320 5.23 -3.26 11.22
N ASN A 321 4.10 -2.55 11.17
CA ASN A 321 3.06 -2.78 10.16
C ASN A 321 2.57 -1.48 9.49
N ASP A 322 3.25 -0.35 9.73
CA ASP A 322 2.80 0.95 9.25
C ASP A 322 3.95 1.97 9.28
N MET A 323 3.67 3.20 8.88
CA MET A 323 4.56 4.34 9.06
C MET A 323 3.78 5.60 9.43
N ILE A 324 4.45 6.52 10.10
CA ILE A 324 3.98 7.89 10.27
C ILE A 324 4.84 8.76 9.36
N MET A 325 4.27 9.27 8.27
CA MET A 325 4.95 10.08 7.26
C MET A 325 4.50 11.53 7.39
N ILE A 326 5.39 12.39 7.85
CA ILE A 326 5.14 13.78 8.19
C ILE A 326 5.75 14.67 7.10
N PRO A 327 4.92 15.40 6.33
CA PRO A 327 5.44 16.31 5.31
C PRO A 327 5.91 17.63 5.93
N LEU A 328 6.96 18.21 5.36
CA LEU A 328 7.37 19.60 5.53
C LEU A 328 7.74 20.17 4.16
N CYS A 329 7.45 21.44 3.94
CA CYS A 329 7.82 22.13 2.70
C CYS A 329 7.99 23.62 2.92
N ALA A 330 8.48 24.33 1.90
CA ALA A 330 8.40 25.78 1.83
C ALA A 330 6.94 26.26 1.94
N GLU A 331 6.71 27.41 2.59
CA GLU A 331 5.37 27.94 2.91
C GLU A 331 4.43 28.03 1.68
N GLY A 332 4.97 28.38 0.51
CA GLY A 332 4.19 28.48 -0.73
C GLY A 332 3.78 27.14 -1.36
N CYS A 333 4.23 26.00 -0.83
CA CYS A 333 4.07 24.67 -1.44
C CYS A 333 3.14 23.71 -0.69
N VAL A 334 2.33 24.22 0.25
CA VAL A 334 1.45 23.40 1.09
C VAL A 334 0.27 22.76 0.34
N GLY A 335 0.07 23.08 -0.95
CA GLY A 335 -1.09 22.62 -1.73
C GLY A 335 -1.16 21.12 -2.03
N ASP A 336 -0.03 20.41 -1.97
CA ASP A 336 0.08 18.99 -2.32
C ASP A 336 0.66 18.13 -1.19
N LEU A 337 0.37 18.47 0.08
CA LEU A 337 0.88 17.70 1.21
C LEU A 337 -0.02 16.51 1.52
N VAL A 338 0.62 15.44 1.99
CA VAL A 338 -0.04 14.24 2.49
C VAL A 338 0.62 13.84 3.80
N LEU A 339 -0.16 13.87 4.88
CA LEU A 339 0.21 13.32 6.18
C LEU A 339 -0.39 11.91 6.29
N VAL A 340 0.44 10.93 6.62
CA VAL A 340 0.00 9.56 6.90
C VAL A 340 0.41 9.22 8.32
N ALA A 341 -0.51 8.67 9.11
CA ALA A 341 -0.22 8.20 10.45
C ALA A 341 -1.13 7.02 10.79
N ASN A 342 -0.53 5.84 10.96
CA ASN A 342 -1.23 4.62 11.39
C ASN A 342 -2.50 4.32 10.58
N GLY A 343 -2.40 4.34 9.25
CA GLY A 343 -3.50 4.08 8.32
C GLY A 343 -4.48 5.25 8.14
N THR A 344 -4.40 6.31 8.93
CA THR A 344 -5.12 7.57 8.72
C THR A 344 -4.36 8.45 7.73
N VAL A 345 -5.07 9.08 6.78
CA VAL A 345 -4.48 9.95 5.77
C VAL A 345 -5.17 11.32 5.80
N ALA A 346 -4.40 12.39 5.89
CA ALA A 346 -4.87 13.76 5.68
C ALA A 346 -4.16 14.35 4.45
N LYS A 347 -4.91 14.93 3.52
CA LYS A 347 -4.39 15.51 2.27
C LYS A 347 -4.72 16.99 2.22
N SER A 348 -3.86 17.82 1.66
CA SER A 348 -4.13 19.26 1.50
C SER A 348 -5.40 19.58 0.70
N SER A 349 -5.85 18.65 -0.15
CA SER A 349 -7.09 18.78 -0.92
C SER A 349 -8.36 18.79 -0.06
N ASN A 350 -8.32 18.23 1.15
CA ASN A 350 -9.48 18.11 2.03
C ASN A 350 -9.21 18.38 3.52
N ALA A 351 -7.96 18.70 3.88
CA ALA A 351 -7.56 19.06 5.23
C ALA A 351 -6.61 20.26 5.20
N ASN A 352 -6.70 21.13 6.21
CA ASN A 352 -5.76 22.23 6.34
C ASN A 352 -4.42 21.72 6.90
N LEU A 353 -3.43 21.56 6.02
CA LEU A 353 -2.06 21.17 6.35
C LEU A 353 -1.07 22.35 6.30
N SER A 354 -1.56 23.61 6.32
CA SER A 354 -0.70 24.79 6.20
C SER A 354 0.34 24.90 7.32
N GLY A 355 0.06 24.33 8.50
CA GLY A 355 0.99 24.30 9.63
C GLY A 355 2.29 23.51 9.37
N PHE A 356 2.38 22.76 8.27
CA PHE A 356 3.60 22.07 7.84
C PHE A 356 4.46 22.88 6.85
N GLY A 357 3.97 24.03 6.39
CA GLY A 357 4.74 25.00 5.62
C GLY A 357 5.67 25.80 6.53
N CYS A 358 6.95 25.86 6.20
CA CYS A 358 7.96 26.56 7.00
C CYS A 358 9.19 26.97 6.18
N ASP A 359 10.03 27.86 6.73
CA ASP A 359 11.34 28.17 6.16
C ASP A 359 12.37 27.08 6.50
N LEU A 360 12.54 26.15 5.56
CA LEU A 360 13.49 25.04 5.67
C LEU A 360 14.95 25.45 5.43
N SER A 361 15.22 26.70 5.03
CA SER A 361 16.59 27.23 5.02
C SER A 361 17.13 27.48 6.43
N GLN A 362 16.24 27.53 7.43
CA GLN A 362 16.56 27.61 8.83
C GLN A 362 16.38 26.26 9.53
N TRP A 363 16.91 26.13 10.75
CA TRP A 363 16.67 24.95 11.57
C TRP A 363 15.20 24.90 12.01
N VAL A 364 14.45 23.95 11.45
CA VAL A 364 13.06 23.68 11.80
C VAL A 364 13.00 22.60 12.87
N LYS A 365 12.26 22.85 13.95
CA LYS A 365 11.97 21.86 15.00
C LYS A 365 10.66 21.16 14.69
N LEU A 366 10.71 19.84 14.55
CA LEU A 366 9.53 18.99 14.45
C LEU A 366 9.35 18.24 15.78
N LYS A 367 8.14 18.24 16.31
CA LYS A 367 7.74 17.45 17.46
C LYS A 367 6.44 16.71 17.17
N VAL A 368 6.36 15.46 17.60
CA VAL A 368 5.16 14.63 17.53
C VAL A 368 4.89 14.08 18.92
N GLU A 369 3.66 14.24 19.40
CA GLU A 369 3.19 13.66 20.66
C GLU A 369 2.07 12.68 20.35
N ALA A 370 2.29 11.40 20.63
CA ALA A 370 1.28 10.37 20.52
C ALA A 370 0.87 9.90 21.91
N LYS A 371 -0.44 9.92 22.19
CA LYS A 371 -1.03 9.38 23.42
C LYS A 371 -2.43 8.88 23.14
N ASN A 372 -2.77 7.67 23.60
CA ASN A 372 -4.12 7.10 23.52
C ASN A 372 -4.71 7.13 22.09
N LYS A 373 -3.91 6.73 21.10
CA LYS A 373 -4.28 6.76 19.68
C LYS A 373 -4.63 8.15 19.09
N GLN A 374 -4.26 9.23 19.78
CA GLN A 374 -4.26 10.60 19.28
C GLN A 374 -2.82 11.05 19.03
N MET A 375 -2.56 11.74 17.91
CA MET A 375 -1.27 12.32 17.58
C MET A 375 -1.39 13.81 17.31
N ASP A 376 -0.59 14.59 18.02
CA ASP A 376 -0.41 16.02 17.80
C ASP A 376 0.96 16.27 17.15
N PHE A 377 0.96 17.08 16.08
CA PHE A 377 2.17 17.46 15.34
C PHE A 377 2.45 18.94 15.57
N PHE A 378 3.70 19.28 15.83
CA PHE A 378 4.14 20.65 16.08
C PHE A 378 5.33 21.00 15.21
N VAL A 379 5.28 22.17 14.58
CA VAL A 379 6.37 22.75 13.80
C VAL A 379 6.78 24.05 14.48
N ASN A 380 8.05 24.16 14.86
CA ASN A 380 8.61 25.30 15.60
C ASN A 380 7.85 25.66 16.90
N GLY A 381 7.26 24.65 17.56
CA GLY A 381 6.50 24.82 18.80
C GLY A 381 5.02 25.16 18.61
N THR A 382 4.59 25.46 17.37
CA THR A 382 3.19 25.70 17.04
C THR A 382 2.53 24.40 16.61
N LYS A 383 1.32 24.11 17.11
CA LYS A 383 0.56 22.93 16.68
C LYS A 383 0.19 23.06 15.20
N ALA A 384 0.71 22.15 14.38
CA ALA A 384 0.49 22.11 12.95
C ALA A 384 -0.77 21.32 12.58
N TYR A 385 -1.00 20.18 13.24
CA TYR A 385 -2.14 19.31 12.98
C TYR A 385 -2.40 18.35 14.14
N THR A 386 -3.60 17.77 14.18
CA THR A 386 -3.97 16.68 15.09
C THR A 386 -4.75 15.62 14.33
N LEU A 387 -4.52 14.36 14.63
CA LEU A 387 -5.33 13.25 14.13
C LEU A 387 -5.51 12.18 15.19
N SER A 388 -6.52 11.35 15.00
CA SER A 388 -6.69 10.09 15.72
C SER A 388 -6.60 8.93 14.74
N PHE A 389 -6.23 7.76 15.24
CA PHE A 389 -6.16 6.54 14.45
C PHE A 389 -6.84 5.38 15.18
N SER A 390 -7.40 4.43 14.41
CA SER A 390 -8.07 3.25 14.95
C SER A 390 -7.18 2.01 14.94
N ALA A 391 -6.17 2.00 14.07
CA ALA A 391 -5.25 0.87 13.89
C ALA A 391 -4.60 0.43 15.22
N GLU A 392 -4.29 -0.86 15.30
CA GLU A 392 -3.62 -1.40 16.47
C GLU A 392 -2.18 -0.89 16.57
N PRO A 393 -1.73 -0.43 17.75
CA PRO A 393 -0.40 0.11 17.88
C PRO A 393 0.68 -0.94 17.61
N THR A 394 1.78 -0.55 16.98
CA THR A 394 2.92 -1.44 16.73
C THR A 394 4.23 -0.79 17.18
N ASP A 395 5.28 -1.61 17.28
CA ASP A 395 6.59 -1.11 17.70
C ASP A 395 7.17 -0.17 16.65
N ILE A 396 7.82 0.89 17.13
CA ILE A 396 8.64 1.79 16.32
C ILE A 396 10.01 1.13 16.11
N VAL A 397 10.38 0.99 14.84
CA VAL A 397 11.58 0.27 14.38
C VAL A 397 12.59 1.20 13.71
N GLY A 398 12.37 2.51 13.78
CA GLY A 398 13.36 3.51 13.40
C GLY A 398 12.80 4.73 12.70
N LEU A 399 13.69 5.42 12.01
CA LEU A 399 13.44 6.66 11.31
C LEU A 399 13.98 6.61 9.87
N GLN A 400 13.27 7.29 8.98
CA GLN A 400 13.77 7.69 7.68
C GLN A 400 13.44 9.16 7.44
N TYR A 401 14.40 9.93 6.95
CA TYR A 401 14.18 11.27 6.44
C TYR A 401 14.39 11.26 4.93
N ARG A 402 13.56 11.99 4.20
CA ARG A 402 13.62 12.11 2.76
C ARG A 402 13.80 13.58 2.41
N PHE A 403 14.86 13.88 1.68
CA PHE A 403 15.18 15.23 1.20
C PHE A 403 15.36 15.22 -0.32
N GLN A 404 15.33 16.41 -0.90
CA GLN A 404 15.72 16.69 -2.28
C GLN A 404 16.84 17.73 -2.27
N GLY A 405 18.04 17.36 -2.74
CA GLY A 405 19.21 18.23 -2.70
C GLY A 405 19.97 18.06 -1.40
N THR A 406 20.19 19.14 -0.66
CA THR A 406 20.91 19.12 0.62
C THR A 406 20.06 18.57 1.76
N ALA A 407 20.69 18.02 2.80
CA ALA A 407 19.99 17.56 3.99
C ALA A 407 20.80 17.85 5.26
N ALA A 408 20.12 18.27 6.32
CA ALA A 408 20.72 18.31 7.66
C ALA A 408 19.71 17.89 8.73
N VAL A 409 20.13 17.05 9.68
CA VAL A 409 19.31 16.53 10.79
C VAL A 409 20.14 16.51 12.07
N LYS A 410 19.55 16.95 13.20
CA LYS A 410 20.17 16.88 14.53
C LYS A 410 19.14 16.82 15.65
N ASN A 411 19.62 16.61 16.87
CA ASN A 411 18.82 16.63 18.11
C ASN A 411 17.65 15.64 18.12
N THR A 412 17.83 14.50 17.44
CA THR A 412 16.79 13.49 17.29
C THR A 412 16.67 12.63 18.55
N ARG A 413 15.46 12.53 19.09
CA ARG A 413 15.17 11.67 20.25
C ARG A 413 13.74 11.21 20.27
N PHE A 414 13.53 10.08 20.94
CA PHE A 414 12.25 9.66 21.46
C PHE A 414 12.23 9.80 22.98
N THR A 415 11.08 10.14 23.53
CA THR A 415 10.81 10.15 24.96
C THR A 415 9.56 9.33 25.21
N LYS A 416 9.61 8.40 26.16
CA LYS A 416 8.46 7.65 26.65
C LYS A 416 8.48 7.73 28.17
N ASP A 417 7.49 8.39 28.74
CA ASP A 417 7.47 8.72 30.16
C ASP A 417 8.79 9.44 30.53
N ASP A 418 9.61 8.89 31.43
CA ASP A 418 10.92 9.46 31.80
C ASP A 418 12.10 8.90 30.97
N ARG A 419 11.85 7.90 30.11
CA ARG A 419 12.91 7.26 29.30
C ARG A 419 13.18 8.07 28.04
N VAL A 420 14.39 8.61 27.93
CA VAL A 420 14.88 9.29 26.73
C VAL A 420 15.77 8.36 25.91
N ILE A 421 15.44 8.18 24.64
CA ILE A 421 16.22 7.45 23.64
C ILE A 421 16.80 8.48 22.67
N LYS A 422 18.09 8.82 22.84
CA LYS A 422 18.83 9.70 21.92
C LYS A 422 19.35 8.87 20.75
N LEU A 423 19.20 9.39 19.54
CA LEU A 423 19.57 8.68 18.31
C LEU A 423 20.80 9.25 17.64
#